data_AF-A0AAN6LM85-F1
#
_entry.id   AF-A0AAN6LM85-F1
#
_cell.length_a   1.000
_cell.length_b   1.000
_cell.length_c   1.000
_cell.angle_alpha   90.00
_cell.angle_beta   90.00
_cell.angle_gamma   90.00
#
_symmetry.space_group_name_H-M   'P 1'
#
loop_
_entity.id
_entity.type
_entity.pdbx_description
1 polymer ?
#
loop_
_entity_poly.entity_id
_entity_poly.type
_entity_poly.pdbx_seq_one_letter_code
_entity_poly.pdbx_strand_id
1 'polypeptide(L)'
;MTQFQQTTSRTTTTTTTRQDRIDAAVNSWVSRRFPVPEVKTGTVNLRTLTVQQRNGLLEGPMVTIARNNVTIAQVYKRALMATSEFGNKIIRENPLANEIGLVDNTAHLDTNALKKVLGWLSRECIGMEDFHPIPKGRNTVEACKILHVATVLGMRCYTAHISAYFHNYINDQTVLLGYHELDALLAAVDVSDSLIQHLAKDLAHRRYTKAIPDVDDFAEYLKTQPALASAMDAIDQQHANERNVRAKKKLAAQAAAARFEDRKNRAEERRKANEQRRQEHFMASLQQARGGRSGGYGMSL
;
A
#
# COMPACT_ATOMS: atom_id res chain seq x y z
N MET A 1 -47.42 52.62 -56.18
CA MET A 1 -47.63 51.16 -56.16
C MET A 1 -46.29 50.50 -55.96
N THR A 2 -45.98 50.07 -54.74
CA THR A 2 -44.64 49.61 -54.33
C THR A 2 -44.70 48.10 -54.11
N GLN A 3 -44.05 47.33 -55.00
CA GLN A 3 -44.04 45.87 -54.92
C GLN A 3 -43.04 45.42 -53.83
N PHE A 4 -43.56 44.83 -52.76
CA PHE A 4 -42.78 44.11 -51.76
C PHE A 4 -42.34 42.76 -52.34
N GLN A 5 -41.04 42.58 -52.56
CA GLN A 5 -40.47 41.27 -52.88
C GLN A 5 -40.34 40.45 -51.59
N GLN A 6 -41.13 39.39 -51.48
CA GLN A 6 -41.01 38.40 -50.39
C GLN A 6 -39.81 37.50 -50.67
N THR A 7 -38.71 37.72 -49.96
CA THR A 7 -37.55 36.82 -49.93
C THR A 7 -37.89 35.59 -49.09
N THR A 8 -38.31 34.50 -49.75
CA THR A 8 -38.48 33.20 -49.11
C THR A 8 -37.12 32.55 -48.88
N SER A 9 -36.53 32.79 -47.72
CA SER A 9 -35.30 32.10 -47.26
C SER A 9 -35.61 30.63 -47.02
N ARG A 10 -35.14 29.75 -47.92
CA ARG A 10 -35.31 28.30 -47.81
C ARG A 10 -34.29 27.76 -46.81
N THR A 11 -34.70 27.58 -45.55
CA THR A 11 -33.85 26.99 -44.52
C THR A 11 -33.66 25.51 -44.81
N THR A 12 -32.49 25.10 -45.32
CA THR A 12 -32.14 23.69 -45.43
C THR A 12 -31.77 23.16 -44.06
N THR A 13 -32.71 22.51 -43.38
CA THR A 13 -32.43 21.72 -42.16
C THR A 13 -31.62 20.48 -42.53
N THR A 14 -30.31 20.55 -42.33
CA THR A 14 -29.42 19.39 -42.45
C THR A 14 -29.71 18.43 -41.29
N THR A 15 -30.23 17.25 -41.59
CA THR A 15 -30.46 16.19 -40.59
C THR A 15 -29.13 15.66 -40.09
N THR A 16 -28.63 16.16 -38.96
CA THR A 16 -27.43 15.61 -38.30
C THR A 16 -27.74 14.20 -37.82
N THR A 17 -26.94 13.22 -38.26
CA THR A 17 -27.14 11.82 -37.86
C THR A 17 -26.68 11.60 -36.42
N ARG A 18 -27.12 10.50 -35.79
CA ARG A 18 -26.64 10.11 -34.45
C ARG A 18 -25.12 9.89 -34.44
N GLN A 19 -24.55 9.36 -35.52
CA GLN A 19 -23.12 9.11 -35.63
C GLN A 19 -22.33 10.42 -35.62
N ASP A 20 -22.78 11.44 -36.39
CA ASP A 20 -22.15 12.77 -36.39
C ASP A 20 -22.12 13.39 -34.98
N ARG A 21 -23.16 13.14 -34.17
CA ARG A 21 -23.20 13.60 -32.77
C ARG A 21 -22.22 12.85 -31.89
N ILE A 22 -22.06 11.54 -32.07
CA ILE A 22 -21.07 10.74 -31.34
C ILE A 22 -19.66 11.19 -31.70
N ASP A 23 -19.37 11.35 -33.00
CA ASP A 23 -18.06 11.77 -33.47
C ASP A 23 -17.72 13.19 -32.99
N ALA A 24 -18.69 14.11 -33.03
CA ALA A 24 -18.55 15.43 -32.44
C ALA A 24 -18.30 15.37 -30.92
N ALA A 25 -19.01 14.51 -30.19
CA ALA A 25 -18.82 14.32 -28.76
C ALA A 25 -17.43 13.75 -28.43
N VAL A 26 -16.97 12.74 -29.17
CA VAL A 26 -15.63 12.14 -29.02
C VAL A 26 -14.54 13.16 -29.34
N ASN A 27 -14.72 13.95 -30.40
CA ASN A 27 -13.80 15.04 -30.74
C ASN A 27 -13.77 16.14 -29.67
N SER A 28 -14.87 16.31 -28.93
CA SER A 28 -14.93 17.25 -27.82
C SER A 28 -14.21 16.75 -26.55
N TRP A 29 -13.74 15.50 -26.48
CA TRP A 29 -13.06 14.96 -25.29
C TRP A 29 -11.65 15.53 -25.08
N VAL A 30 -11.05 16.11 -26.11
CA VAL A 30 -9.72 16.71 -26.02
C VAL A 30 -9.83 18.22 -26.28
N SER A 31 -9.16 19.02 -25.45
CA SER A 31 -9.09 20.46 -25.69
C SER A 31 -8.36 20.73 -27.00
N ARG A 32 -8.89 21.69 -27.79
CA ARG A 32 -8.22 22.18 -29.00
C ARG A 32 -7.00 23.05 -28.65
N ARG A 33 -7.03 23.72 -27.49
CA ARG A 33 -5.98 24.66 -27.06
C ARG A 33 -4.86 23.95 -26.33
N PHE A 34 -5.22 23.03 -25.42
CA PHE A 34 -4.28 22.33 -24.56
C PHE A 34 -4.58 20.83 -24.57
N PRO A 35 -4.24 20.13 -25.68
CA PRO A 35 -4.63 18.74 -25.85
C PRO A 35 -3.95 17.81 -24.84
N VAL A 36 -4.73 16.87 -24.32
CA VAL A 36 -4.29 15.71 -23.52
C VAL A 36 -4.83 14.45 -24.21
N PRO A 37 -4.15 13.95 -25.26
CA PRO A 37 -4.67 12.85 -26.08
C PRO A 37 -4.84 11.54 -25.30
N GLU A 38 -4.09 11.35 -24.22
CA GLU A 38 -4.10 10.15 -23.36
C GLU A 38 -5.47 9.90 -22.72
N VAL A 39 -6.31 10.93 -22.56
CA VAL A 39 -7.70 10.78 -22.07
C VAL A 39 -8.53 9.83 -22.95
N LYS A 40 -8.18 9.73 -24.24
CA LYS A 40 -8.83 8.83 -25.20
C LYS A 40 -8.45 7.37 -25.02
N THR A 41 -7.31 7.07 -24.38
CA THR A 41 -6.84 5.69 -24.16
C THR A 41 -7.12 5.23 -22.73
N GLY A 42 -7.01 6.11 -21.73
CA GLY A 42 -7.35 5.78 -20.34
C GLY A 42 -7.36 6.98 -19.40
N THR A 43 -7.06 6.71 -18.13
CA THR A 43 -6.81 7.74 -17.13
C THR A 43 -5.40 8.30 -17.29
N VAL A 44 -5.21 9.53 -16.82
CA VAL A 44 -3.98 10.33 -16.93
C VAL A 44 -3.62 10.81 -15.55
N ASN A 45 -2.34 10.72 -15.18
CA ASN A 45 -1.86 11.24 -13.91
C ASN A 45 -1.72 12.76 -13.98
N LEU A 46 -2.56 13.51 -13.27
CA LEU A 46 -2.52 14.98 -13.30
C LEU A 46 -1.17 15.59 -12.86
N ARG A 47 -0.36 14.85 -12.09
CA ARG A 47 0.96 15.31 -11.62
C ARG A 47 1.96 15.47 -12.75
N THR A 48 1.77 14.79 -13.88
CA THR A 48 2.68 14.84 -15.03
C THR A 48 2.25 15.88 -16.06
N LEU A 49 1.10 16.52 -15.88
CA LEU A 49 0.55 17.49 -16.82
C LEU A 49 0.98 18.91 -16.47
N THR A 50 1.18 19.73 -17.50
CA THR A 50 1.39 21.18 -17.31
C THR A 50 0.11 21.86 -16.82
N VAL A 51 0.24 23.03 -16.21
CA VAL A 51 -0.91 23.86 -15.78
C VAL A 51 -1.89 24.10 -16.95
N GLN A 52 -1.35 24.37 -18.14
CA GLN A 52 -2.14 24.60 -19.35
C GLN A 52 -2.94 23.35 -19.76
N GLN A 53 -2.32 22.16 -19.75
CA GLN A 53 -3.00 20.89 -20.02
C GLN A 53 -4.09 20.60 -18.99
N ARG A 54 -3.82 20.83 -17.70
CA ARG A 54 -4.82 20.70 -16.63
C ARG A 54 -6.00 21.65 -16.85
N ASN A 55 -5.75 22.89 -17.26
CA ASN A 55 -6.81 23.82 -17.64
C ASN A 55 -7.60 23.36 -18.89
N GLY A 56 -6.97 22.69 -19.84
CA GLY A 56 -7.64 22.05 -20.98
C GLY A 56 -8.64 20.95 -20.59
N LEU A 57 -8.41 20.25 -19.47
CA LEU A 57 -9.34 19.28 -18.90
C LEU A 57 -10.57 19.93 -18.25
N LEU A 58 -10.48 21.22 -17.91
CA LEU A 58 -11.55 22.02 -17.30
C LEU A 58 -12.33 22.84 -18.34
N GLU A 59 -12.21 22.46 -19.62
CA GLU A 59 -12.96 23.03 -20.73
C GLU A 59 -14.00 22.02 -21.25
N GLY A 60 -15.01 22.54 -21.95
CA GLY A 60 -16.01 21.74 -22.65
C GLY A 60 -17.22 21.39 -21.78
N PRO A 61 -17.99 20.35 -22.17
CA PRO A 61 -19.25 20.02 -21.51
C PRO A 61 -19.04 19.51 -20.09
N MET A 62 -19.97 19.88 -19.21
CA MET A 62 -20.09 19.32 -17.87
C MET A 62 -21.05 18.13 -17.87
N VAL A 63 -20.92 17.28 -16.86
CA VAL A 63 -21.82 16.17 -16.58
C VAL A 63 -22.30 16.26 -15.14
N THR A 64 -23.59 16.04 -14.94
CA THR A 64 -24.20 15.95 -13.60
C THR A 64 -24.00 14.55 -13.06
N ILE A 65 -23.42 14.43 -11.86
CA ILE A 65 -23.37 13.16 -11.12
C ILE A 65 -24.56 13.16 -10.16
N ALA A 66 -25.46 12.21 -10.30
CA ALA A 66 -26.68 12.12 -9.51
C ALA A 66 -26.83 10.75 -8.84
N ARG A 67 -27.52 10.72 -7.70
CA ARG A 67 -27.90 9.49 -7.00
C ARG A 67 -29.37 9.60 -6.59
N ASN A 68 -30.20 8.65 -7.01
CA ASN A 68 -31.65 8.67 -6.76
C ASN A 68 -32.30 10.00 -7.18
N ASN A 69 -31.96 10.50 -8.37
CA ASN A 69 -32.38 11.81 -8.90
C ASN A 69 -31.94 13.04 -8.07
N VAL A 70 -31.05 12.87 -7.09
CA VAL A 70 -30.45 13.96 -6.34
C VAL A 70 -29.08 14.28 -6.92
N THR A 71 -28.91 15.50 -7.40
CA THR A 71 -27.62 16.01 -7.89
C THR A 71 -26.60 16.06 -6.76
N ILE A 72 -25.49 15.36 -6.95
CA ILE A 72 -24.36 15.35 -6.00
C ILE A 72 -23.35 16.44 -6.37
N ALA A 73 -22.92 16.45 -7.64
CA ALA A 73 -21.93 17.39 -8.16
C ALA A 73 -22.08 17.57 -9.68
N GLN A 74 -21.58 18.68 -10.20
CA GLN A 74 -21.37 18.87 -11.64
C GLN A 74 -19.87 18.95 -11.89
N VAL A 75 -19.37 18.15 -12.83
CA VAL A 75 -17.93 18.04 -13.12
C VAL A 75 -17.69 18.15 -14.62
N TYR A 76 -16.51 18.64 -15.00
CA TYR A 76 -16.12 18.67 -16.41
C TYR A 76 -15.92 17.24 -16.92
N LYS A 77 -16.56 16.89 -18.05
CA LYS A 77 -16.48 15.53 -18.62
C LYS A 77 -15.03 15.10 -18.83
N ARG A 78 -14.19 15.99 -19.38
CA ARG A 78 -12.77 15.69 -19.67
C ARG A 78 -11.97 15.44 -18.41
N ALA A 79 -12.12 16.28 -17.38
CA ALA A 79 -11.47 16.07 -16.09
C ALA A 79 -11.90 14.74 -15.45
N LEU A 80 -13.19 14.42 -15.49
CA LEU A 80 -13.70 13.16 -14.96
C LEU A 80 -13.14 11.95 -15.74
N MET A 81 -13.14 11.99 -17.08
CA MET A 81 -12.54 10.93 -17.90
C MET A 81 -11.04 10.78 -17.67
N ALA A 82 -10.32 11.89 -17.50
CA ALA A 82 -8.88 11.86 -17.29
C ALA A 82 -8.51 11.28 -15.92
N THR A 83 -9.33 11.49 -14.90
CA THR A 83 -8.95 11.20 -13.51
C THR A 83 -9.60 9.97 -12.91
N SER A 84 -10.79 9.59 -13.38
CA SER A 84 -11.59 8.50 -12.82
C SER A 84 -11.74 7.38 -13.83
N GLU A 85 -11.32 6.16 -13.48
CA GLU A 85 -11.53 4.97 -14.31
C GLU A 85 -13.03 4.71 -14.52
N PHE A 86 -13.83 4.87 -13.46
CA PHE A 86 -15.28 4.78 -13.50
C PHE A 86 -15.89 5.80 -14.49
N GLY A 87 -15.50 7.07 -14.36
CA GLY A 87 -15.99 8.14 -15.22
C GLY A 87 -15.56 7.96 -16.68
N ASN A 88 -14.32 7.52 -16.91
CA ASN A 88 -13.79 7.21 -18.23
C ASN A 88 -14.62 6.12 -18.91
N LYS A 89 -14.88 5.01 -18.20
CA LYS A 89 -15.68 3.90 -18.68
C LYS A 89 -17.10 4.33 -19.07
N ILE A 90 -17.82 4.99 -18.16
CA ILE A 90 -19.22 5.38 -18.39
C ILE A 90 -19.35 6.38 -19.54
N ILE A 91 -18.47 7.39 -19.61
CA ILE A 91 -18.55 8.39 -20.69
C ILE A 91 -18.18 7.78 -22.04
N ARG A 92 -17.32 6.77 -22.09
CA ARG A 92 -17.04 6.04 -23.34
C ARG A 92 -18.23 5.20 -23.79
N GLU A 93 -18.89 4.52 -22.87
CA GLU A 93 -20.11 3.74 -23.17
C GLU A 93 -21.26 4.65 -23.62
N ASN A 94 -21.36 5.86 -23.07
CA ASN A 94 -22.36 6.84 -23.46
C ASN A 94 -21.79 8.28 -23.57
N PRO A 95 -21.18 8.63 -24.73
CA PRO A 95 -20.54 9.95 -24.94
C PRO A 95 -21.49 11.14 -24.79
N LEU A 96 -22.78 10.91 -25.06
CA LEU A 96 -23.84 11.92 -25.06
C LEU A 96 -24.50 12.10 -23.68
N ALA A 97 -24.15 11.27 -22.68
CA ALA A 97 -24.72 11.36 -21.35
C ALA A 97 -24.42 12.71 -20.70
N ASN A 98 -25.46 13.49 -20.36
CA ASN A 98 -25.30 14.73 -19.58
C ASN A 98 -25.50 14.51 -18.08
N GLU A 99 -25.96 13.32 -17.72
CA GLU A 99 -26.11 12.87 -16.35
C GLU A 99 -25.54 11.45 -16.22
N ILE A 100 -24.80 11.21 -15.14
CA ILE A 100 -24.29 9.90 -14.75
C ILE A 100 -24.95 9.53 -13.43
N GLY A 101 -25.82 8.53 -13.49
CA GLY A 101 -26.41 7.91 -12.32
C GLY A 101 -25.39 7.02 -11.61
N LEU A 102 -25.24 7.21 -10.31
CA LEU A 102 -24.51 6.30 -9.45
C LEU A 102 -25.35 5.04 -9.22
N VAL A 103 -24.88 3.91 -9.75
CA VAL A 103 -25.55 2.59 -9.68
C VAL A 103 -25.62 2.07 -8.24
N ASP A 104 -26.47 1.06 -7.99
CA ASP A 104 -26.71 0.48 -6.65
C ASP A 104 -25.42 0.08 -5.91
N ASN A 105 -24.40 -0.39 -6.63
CA ASN A 105 -23.10 -0.74 -6.06
C ASN A 105 -22.34 0.45 -5.46
N THR A 106 -22.79 1.69 -5.69
CA THR A 106 -22.25 2.92 -5.11
C THR A 106 -23.21 3.59 -4.13
N ALA A 107 -24.35 2.94 -3.82
CA ALA A 107 -25.36 3.46 -2.91
C ALA A 107 -24.81 3.69 -1.49
N HIS A 108 -23.85 2.87 -1.07
CA HIS A 108 -23.21 2.95 0.26
C HIS A 108 -22.16 4.06 0.37
N LEU A 109 -21.82 4.77 -0.72
CA LEU A 109 -20.84 5.85 -0.67
C LEU A 109 -21.34 7.04 0.18
N ASP A 110 -20.48 7.54 1.06
CA ASP A 110 -20.76 8.75 1.83
C ASP A 110 -20.87 9.96 0.89
N THR A 111 -22.00 10.67 1.00
CA THR A 111 -22.33 11.78 0.11
C THR A 111 -21.39 12.97 0.26
N ASN A 112 -20.93 13.25 1.47
CA ASN A 112 -20.06 14.39 1.72
C ASN A 112 -18.65 14.10 1.22
N ALA A 113 -18.16 12.88 1.43
CA ALA A 113 -16.90 12.43 0.85
C ALA A 113 -16.94 12.45 -0.69
N LEU A 114 -18.05 11.99 -1.28
CA LEU A 114 -18.27 12.04 -2.72
C LEU A 114 -18.27 13.47 -3.27
N LYS A 115 -18.98 14.39 -2.61
CA LYS A 115 -18.95 15.82 -2.97
C LYS A 115 -17.54 16.41 -2.90
N LYS A 116 -16.73 16.01 -1.90
CA LYS A 116 -15.33 16.46 -1.78
C LYS A 116 -14.45 15.92 -2.90
N VAL A 117 -14.54 14.62 -3.20
CA VAL A 117 -13.73 13.99 -4.26
C VAL A 117 -14.11 14.53 -5.63
N LEU A 118 -15.40 14.68 -5.92
CA LEU A 118 -15.86 15.24 -7.19
C LEU A 118 -15.63 16.75 -7.28
N GLY A 119 -15.81 17.49 -6.19
CA GLY A 119 -15.52 18.92 -6.10
C GLY A 119 -14.04 19.26 -6.30
N TRP A 120 -13.15 18.32 -5.99
CA TRP A 120 -11.73 18.42 -6.32
C TRP A 120 -11.47 18.42 -7.84
N LEU A 121 -12.41 17.99 -8.69
CA LEU A 121 -12.32 18.11 -10.15
C LEU A 121 -12.71 19.51 -10.68
N SER A 122 -12.73 20.51 -9.80
CA SER A 122 -13.05 21.89 -10.14
C SER A 122 -11.81 22.69 -10.55
N ARG A 123 -12.06 23.89 -11.08
CA ARG A 123 -11.01 24.85 -11.46
C ARG A 123 -10.15 25.27 -10.27
N GLU A 124 -10.74 25.37 -9.10
CA GLU A 124 -10.06 25.78 -7.87
C GLU A 124 -9.04 24.76 -7.37
N CYS A 125 -9.06 23.52 -7.88
CA CYS A 125 -8.15 22.45 -7.46
C CYS A 125 -7.21 22.03 -8.59
N ILE A 126 -7.76 21.69 -9.77
CA ILE A 126 -6.96 21.17 -10.89
C ILE A 126 -6.23 22.29 -11.65
N GLY A 127 -6.85 23.47 -11.75
CA GLY A 127 -6.36 24.58 -12.57
C GLY A 127 -5.27 25.44 -11.92
N MET A 128 -4.91 25.15 -10.67
CA MET A 128 -3.87 25.86 -9.92
C MET A 128 -2.48 25.60 -10.51
N GLU A 129 -1.53 26.50 -10.18
CA GLU A 129 -0.12 26.37 -10.56
C GLU A 129 0.49 25.11 -9.95
N ASP A 130 0.32 24.93 -8.64
CA ASP A 130 0.70 23.73 -7.92
C ASP A 130 -0.39 22.66 -7.95
N PHE A 131 0.04 21.40 -8.01
CA PHE A 131 -0.86 20.27 -7.90
C PHE A 131 -1.25 20.04 -6.44
N HIS A 132 -2.55 20.14 -6.13
CA HIS A 132 -3.09 19.81 -4.82
C HIS A 132 -3.75 18.42 -4.84
N PRO A 133 -3.40 17.50 -3.92
CA PRO A 133 -4.09 16.21 -3.82
C PRO A 133 -5.51 16.38 -3.27
N ILE A 134 -6.34 15.33 -3.39
CA ILE A 134 -7.70 15.29 -2.82
C ILE A 134 -7.61 15.58 -1.32
N PRO A 135 -8.41 16.48 -0.73
CA PRO A 135 -8.30 16.80 0.69
C PRO A 135 -8.59 15.58 1.59
N LYS A 136 -7.76 15.35 2.61
CA LYS A 136 -7.89 14.22 3.56
C LYS A 136 -9.18 14.23 4.39
N GLY A 137 -9.82 15.38 4.56
CA GLY A 137 -10.91 15.55 5.54
C GLY A 137 -10.41 15.96 6.93
N ARG A 138 -11.34 16.13 7.87
CA ARG A 138 -11.14 16.73 9.19
C ARG A 138 -10.77 15.71 10.27
N ASN A 139 -11.15 14.45 10.11
CA ASN A 139 -10.90 13.38 11.06
C ASN A 139 -10.61 12.05 10.35
N THR A 140 -10.25 11.02 11.12
CA THR A 140 -9.89 9.68 10.62
C THR A 140 -11.02 9.04 9.82
N VAL A 141 -12.25 9.07 10.34
CA VAL A 141 -13.42 8.45 9.69
C VAL A 141 -13.72 9.13 8.35
N GLU A 142 -13.65 10.45 8.28
CA GLU A 142 -13.82 11.19 7.04
C GLU A 142 -12.71 10.86 6.03
N ALA A 143 -11.47 10.69 6.49
CA ALA A 143 -10.36 10.25 5.65
C ALA A 143 -10.59 8.84 5.08
N CYS A 144 -11.13 7.90 5.87
CA CYS A 144 -11.54 6.58 5.39
C CYS A 144 -12.61 6.69 4.30
N LYS A 145 -13.65 7.51 4.53
CA LYS A 145 -14.74 7.72 3.56
C LYS A 145 -14.24 8.32 2.25
N ILE A 146 -13.32 9.28 2.30
CA ILE A 146 -12.71 9.88 1.11
C ILE A 146 -11.83 8.86 0.38
N LEU A 147 -11.04 8.06 1.11
CA LEU A 147 -10.24 6.99 0.54
C LEU A 147 -11.12 5.93 -0.15
N HIS A 148 -12.24 5.57 0.46
CA HIS A 148 -13.21 4.63 -0.08
C HIS A 148 -13.81 5.12 -1.41
N VAL A 149 -14.35 6.34 -1.41
CA VAL A 149 -14.90 6.97 -2.61
C VAL A 149 -13.86 7.04 -3.72
N ALA A 150 -12.64 7.50 -3.40
CA ALA A 150 -11.57 7.60 -4.38
C ALA A 150 -11.19 6.22 -4.95
N THR A 151 -11.22 5.17 -4.13
CA THR A 151 -10.96 3.80 -4.58
C THR A 151 -12.04 3.32 -5.54
N VAL A 152 -13.32 3.50 -5.19
CA VAL A 152 -14.46 3.11 -6.04
C VAL A 152 -14.48 3.87 -7.37
N LEU A 153 -14.07 5.14 -7.38
CA LEU A 153 -13.97 5.94 -8.59
C LEU A 153 -12.70 5.66 -9.43
N GLY A 154 -11.78 4.81 -8.96
CA GLY A 154 -10.49 4.58 -9.63
C GLY A 154 -9.56 5.80 -9.59
N MET A 155 -9.61 6.57 -8.51
CA MET A 155 -8.87 7.82 -8.28
C MET A 155 -7.80 7.69 -7.18
N ARG A 156 -7.40 6.46 -6.85
CA ARG A 156 -6.53 6.15 -5.70
C ARG A 156 -5.15 6.80 -5.77
N CYS A 157 -4.61 7.04 -6.97
CA CYS A 157 -3.31 7.71 -7.13
C CYS A 157 -3.29 9.14 -6.55
N TYR A 158 -4.46 9.77 -6.38
CA TYR A 158 -4.60 11.11 -5.80
C TYR A 158 -4.78 11.11 -4.28
N THR A 159 -4.99 9.95 -3.66
CA THR A 159 -5.15 9.78 -2.20
C THR A 159 -3.92 9.18 -1.50
N ALA A 160 -2.77 9.10 -2.17
CA ALA A 160 -1.54 8.53 -1.60
C ALA A 160 -1.12 9.18 -0.24
N HIS A 161 -1.33 10.48 -0.09
CA HIS A 161 -1.05 11.20 1.17
C HIS A 161 -2.00 10.80 2.32
N ILE A 162 -3.23 10.35 2.01
CA ILE A 162 -4.18 9.81 3.00
C ILE A 162 -3.67 8.45 3.48
N SER A 163 -3.22 7.58 2.55
CA SER A 163 -2.60 6.30 2.91
C SER A 163 -1.34 6.51 3.76
N ALA A 164 -0.49 7.47 3.42
CA ALA A 164 0.68 7.83 4.23
C ALA A 164 0.30 8.30 5.64
N TYR A 165 -0.76 9.11 5.76
CA TYR A 165 -1.33 9.49 7.05
C TYR A 165 -1.73 8.27 7.88
N PHE A 166 -2.43 7.30 7.30
CA PHE A 166 -2.81 6.08 8.03
C PHE A 166 -1.62 5.20 8.39
N HIS A 167 -0.61 5.07 7.53
CA HIS A 167 0.61 4.35 7.90
C HIS A 167 1.30 4.97 9.11
N ASN A 168 1.42 6.30 9.14
CA ASN A 168 1.98 7.01 10.29
C ASN A 168 1.11 6.86 11.53
N TYR A 169 -0.22 6.90 11.36
CA TYR A 169 -1.16 6.78 12.47
C TYR A 169 -1.16 5.38 13.10
N ILE A 170 -1.05 4.32 12.28
CA ILE A 170 -0.92 2.93 12.74
C ILE A 170 0.43 2.70 13.42
N ASN A 171 1.51 3.29 12.89
CA ASN A 171 2.86 3.17 13.46
C ASN A 171 3.02 3.86 14.83
N ASP A 172 2.12 4.78 15.18
CA ASP A 172 2.15 5.46 16.47
C ASP A 172 1.79 4.46 17.58
N GLN A 173 2.80 4.01 18.32
CA GLN A 173 2.62 3.05 19.43
C GLN A 173 1.79 3.61 20.58
N THR A 174 1.63 4.93 20.66
CA THR A 174 0.88 5.59 21.75
C THR A 174 -0.62 5.63 21.48
N VAL A 175 -1.04 5.50 20.22
CA VAL A 175 -2.45 5.57 19.81
C VAL A 175 -2.89 4.22 19.27
N LEU A 176 -4.05 3.75 19.72
CA LEU A 176 -4.74 2.59 19.14
C LEU A 176 -5.97 3.11 18.40
N LEU A 177 -6.17 2.65 17.17
CA LEU A 177 -7.38 2.95 16.39
C LEU A 177 -8.61 2.44 17.15
N GLY A 178 -9.61 3.29 17.32
CA GLY A 178 -10.88 2.88 17.90
C GLY A 178 -11.64 1.91 16.97
N TYR A 179 -12.53 1.07 17.52
CA TYR A 179 -13.32 0.11 16.73
C TYR A 179 -14.06 0.76 15.55
N HIS A 180 -14.66 1.93 15.77
CA HIS A 180 -15.35 2.67 14.71
C HIS A 180 -14.41 3.17 13.60
N GLU A 181 -13.13 3.45 13.90
CA GLU A 181 -12.13 3.81 12.90
C GLU A 181 -11.62 2.58 12.16
N LEU A 182 -11.47 1.44 12.86
CA LEU A 182 -11.15 0.15 12.26
C LEU A 182 -12.22 -0.27 11.26
N ASP A 183 -13.50 -0.21 11.66
CA ASP A 183 -14.63 -0.50 10.77
C ASP A 183 -14.64 0.42 9.56
N ALA A 184 -14.43 1.73 9.78
CA ALA A 184 -14.38 2.69 8.68
C ALA A 184 -13.22 2.40 7.72
N LEU A 185 -12.06 1.99 8.22
CA LEU A 185 -10.89 1.68 7.40
C LEU A 185 -11.05 0.35 6.64
N LEU A 186 -11.58 -0.69 7.29
CA LEU A 186 -11.86 -1.99 6.67
C LEU A 186 -12.96 -1.88 5.61
N ALA A 187 -13.95 -0.99 5.80
CA ALA A 187 -14.94 -0.71 4.77
C ALA A 187 -14.36 0.10 3.61
N ALA A 188 -13.27 0.84 3.82
CA ALA A 188 -12.72 1.76 2.83
C ALA A 188 -11.85 1.08 1.78
N VAL A 189 -11.11 0.04 2.15
CA VAL A 189 -10.10 -0.61 1.31
C VAL A 189 -10.21 -2.13 1.40
N ASP A 190 -9.77 -2.81 0.33
CA ASP A 190 -9.78 -4.28 0.28
C ASP A 190 -8.81 -4.89 1.30
N VAL A 191 -9.05 -6.13 1.73
CA VAL A 191 -8.19 -6.82 2.70
C VAL A 191 -6.79 -7.08 2.14
N SER A 192 -6.64 -7.23 0.82
CA SER A 192 -5.34 -7.36 0.15
C SER A 192 -4.54 -6.06 0.10
N ASP A 193 -5.15 -4.94 0.48
CA ASP A 193 -4.50 -3.62 0.48
C ASP A 193 -3.30 -3.58 1.43
N SER A 194 -2.20 -3.00 0.98
CA SER A 194 -0.99 -2.82 1.80
C SER A 194 -1.28 -2.10 3.12
N LEU A 195 -2.28 -1.22 3.15
CA LEU A 195 -2.68 -0.53 4.37
C LEU A 195 -3.34 -1.48 5.39
N ILE A 196 -4.20 -2.40 4.93
CA ILE A 196 -4.83 -3.41 5.81
C ILE A 196 -3.81 -4.45 6.25
N GLN A 197 -2.88 -4.84 5.38
CA GLN A 197 -1.78 -5.74 5.75
C GLN A 197 -0.89 -5.12 6.83
N HIS A 198 -0.61 -3.81 6.72
CA HIS A 198 0.14 -3.07 7.74
C HIS A 198 -0.63 -2.98 9.06
N LEU A 199 -1.93 -2.70 9.00
CA LEU A 199 -2.81 -2.71 10.18
C LEU A 199 -2.83 -4.07 10.88
N ALA A 200 -3.03 -5.16 10.13
CA ALA A 200 -3.07 -6.51 10.69
C ALA A 200 -1.74 -6.86 11.38
N LYS A 201 -0.60 -6.45 10.79
CA LYS A 201 0.71 -6.63 11.39
C LYS A 201 0.89 -5.85 12.69
N ASP A 202 0.45 -4.60 12.74
CA ASP A 202 0.51 -3.78 13.95
C ASP A 202 -0.38 -4.37 15.05
N LEU A 203 -1.63 -4.73 14.74
CA LEU A 203 -2.55 -5.35 15.69
C LEU A 203 -2.05 -6.71 16.20
N ALA A 204 -1.47 -7.55 15.34
CA ALA A 204 -0.86 -8.81 15.75
C ALA A 204 0.34 -8.56 16.69
N HIS A 205 1.18 -7.57 16.38
CA HIS A 205 2.27 -7.17 17.26
C HIS A 205 1.77 -6.70 18.63
N ARG A 206 0.74 -5.84 18.67
CA ARG A 206 0.13 -5.35 19.91
C ARG A 206 -0.56 -6.46 20.71
N ARG A 207 -1.22 -7.41 20.03
CA ARG A 207 -1.78 -8.63 20.65
C ARG A 207 -0.68 -9.45 21.32
N TYR A 208 0.44 -9.68 20.63
CA TYR A 208 1.58 -10.41 21.17
C TYR A 208 2.24 -9.70 22.37
N THR A 209 2.37 -8.38 22.32
CA THR A 209 2.95 -7.57 23.41
C THR A 209 1.96 -7.24 24.54
N LYS A 210 0.70 -7.68 24.43
CA LYS A 210 -0.39 -7.37 25.37
C LYS A 210 -0.65 -5.87 25.52
N ALA A 211 -0.47 -5.11 24.44
CA ALA A 211 -0.70 -3.67 24.38
C ALA A 211 -2.16 -3.29 24.06
N ILE A 212 -3.04 -4.28 23.83
CA ILE A 212 -4.48 -4.08 23.65
C ILE A 212 -5.12 -4.01 25.04
N PRO A 213 -5.77 -2.90 25.42
CA PRO A 213 -6.28 -2.70 26.79
C PRO A 213 -7.48 -3.58 27.11
N ASP A 214 -8.34 -3.86 26.13
CA ASP A 214 -9.64 -4.51 26.22
C ASP A 214 -9.67 -5.82 25.42
N VAL A 215 -8.88 -6.80 25.88
CA VAL A 215 -8.63 -8.06 25.16
C VAL A 215 -9.92 -8.83 24.83
N ASP A 216 -10.90 -8.86 25.74
CA ASP A 216 -12.15 -9.60 25.57
C ASP A 216 -13.04 -8.93 24.51
N ASP A 217 -13.17 -7.60 24.55
CA ASP A 217 -13.93 -6.82 23.56
C ASP A 217 -13.27 -6.90 22.18
N PHE A 218 -11.93 -6.88 22.14
CA PHE A 218 -11.17 -7.05 20.90
C PHE A 218 -11.38 -8.45 20.30
N ALA A 219 -11.44 -9.48 21.13
CA ALA A 219 -11.74 -10.84 20.68
C ALA A 219 -13.18 -10.98 20.15
N GLU A 220 -14.15 -10.32 20.78
CA GLU A 220 -15.53 -10.21 20.29
C GLU A 220 -15.56 -9.51 18.91
N TYR A 221 -14.85 -8.39 18.78
CA TYR A 221 -14.72 -7.63 17.54
C TYR A 221 -14.11 -8.47 16.41
N LEU A 222 -13.05 -9.25 16.67
CA LEU A 222 -12.45 -10.10 15.64
C LEU A 222 -13.41 -11.19 15.10
N LYS A 223 -14.44 -11.58 15.86
CA LYS A 223 -15.49 -12.50 15.35
C LYS A 223 -16.34 -11.84 14.26
N THR A 224 -16.52 -10.51 14.32
CA THR A 224 -17.28 -9.76 13.30
C THR A 224 -16.43 -9.46 12.06
N GLN A 225 -15.09 -9.49 12.19
CA GLN A 225 -14.13 -9.20 11.12
C GLN A 225 -13.22 -10.40 10.80
N PRO A 226 -13.76 -11.51 10.25
CA PRO A 226 -13.02 -12.76 10.05
C PRO A 226 -11.81 -12.63 9.12
N ALA A 227 -11.88 -11.74 8.12
CA ALA A 227 -10.77 -11.51 7.21
C ALA A 227 -9.56 -10.86 7.91
N LEU A 228 -9.81 -9.89 8.80
CA LEU A 228 -8.77 -9.28 9.62
C LEU A 228 -8.19 -10.30 10.62
N ALA A 229 -9.07 -11.05 11.30
CA ALA A 229 -8.66 -12.11 12.23
C ALA A 229 -7.74 -13.13 11.57
N SER A 230 -8.12 -13.62 10.39
CA SER A 230 -7.30 -14.56 9.61
C SER A 230 -5.95 -13.96 9.20
N ALA A 231 -5.88 -12.68 8.85
CA ALA A 231 -4.63 -12.02 8.51
C ALA A 231 -3.70 -11.91 9.74
N MET A 232 -4.26 -11.55 10.90
CA MET A 232 -3.50 -11.49 12.16
C MET A 232 -2.98 -12.87 12.58
N ASP A 233 -3.81 -13.92 12.47
CA ASP A 233 -3.42 -15.28 12.83
C ASP A 233 -2.32 -15.83 11.92
N ALA A 234 -2.35 -15.52 10.63
CA ALA A 234 -1.28 -15.86 9.70
C ALA A 234 0.05 -15.20 10.10
N ILE A 235 0.02 -13.93 10.50
CA ILE A 235 1.19 -13.18 10.95
C ILE A 235 1.74 -13.75 12.27
N ASP A 236 0.87 -14.09 13.22
CA ASP A 236 1.28 -14.72 14.47
C ASP A 236 1.89 -16.10 14.27
N GLN A 237 1.32 -16.91 13.38
CA GLN A 237 1.86 -18.21 13.00
C GLN A 237 3.24 -18.06 12.34
N GLN A 238 3.40 -17.09 11.45
CA GLN A 238 4.70 -16.78 10.84
C GLN A 238 5.73 -16.43 11.91
N HIS A 239 5.41 -15.51 12.82
CA HIS A 239 6.34 -15.13 13.88
C HIS A 239 6.62 -16.25 14.88
N ALA A 240 5.65 -17.12 15.18
CA ALA A 240 5.87 -18.31 16.01
C ALA A 240 6.87 -19.27 15.35
N ASN A 241 6.74 -19.51 14.05
CA ASN A 241 7.66 -20.32 13.28
C ASN A 241 9.08 -19.71 13.28
N GLU A 242 9.20 -18.40 13.05
CA GLU A 242 10.48 -17.68 13.08
C GLU A 242 11.16 -17.78 14.46
N ARG A 243 10.40 -17.62 15.55
CA ARG A 243 10.91 -17.76 16.93
C ARG A 243 11.40 -19.18 17.19
N ASN A 244 10.66 -20.20 16.77
CA ASN A 244 11.06 -21.60 16.90
C ASN A 244 12.36 -21.90 16.13
N VAL A 245 12.50 -21.38 14.91
CA VAL A 245 13.73 -21.52 14.12
C VAL A 245 14.90 -20.82 14.80
N ARG A 246 14.72 -19.60 15.32
CA ARG A 246 15.75 -18.87 16.06
C ARG A 246 16.17 -19.59 17.34
N ALA A 247 15.21 -20.14 18.10
CA ALA A 247 15.48 -20.92 19.30
C ALA A 247 16.30 -22.19 18.99
N LYS A 248 15.91 -22.95 17.95
CA LYS A 248 16.67 -24.12 17.49
C LYS A 248 18.09 -23.76 17.06
N LYS A 249 18.25 -22.68 16.29
CA LYS A 249 19.58 -22.18 15.88
C LYS A 249 20.45 -21.78 17.08
N LYS A 250 19.87 -21.09 18.06
CA LYS A 250 20.58 -20.70 19.29
C LYS A 250 21.04 -21.92 20.10
N LEU A 251 20.18 -22.92 20.28
CA LEU A 251 20.53 -24.17 20.95
C LEU A 251 21.62 -24.95 20.21
N ALA A 252 21.54 -25.03 18.87
CA ALA A 252 22.56 -25.67 18.05
C ALA A 252 23.92 -24.95 18.15
N ALA A 253 23.91 -23.61 18.14
CA ALA A 253 25.13 -22.81 18.33
C ALA A 253 25.75 -23.01 19.72
N GLN A 254 24.94 -23.04 20.77
CA GLN A 254 25.40 -23.34 22.14
C GLN A 254 26.00 -24.74 22.25
N ALA A 255 25.36 -25.74 21.66
CA ALA A 255 25.88 -27.11 21.64
C ALA A 255 27.19 -27.23 20.83
N ALA A 256 27.30 -26.52 19.70
CA ALA A 256 28.52 -26.46 18.92
C ALA A 256 29.67 -25.80 19.70
N ALA A 257 29.39 -24.70 20.39
CA ALA A 257 30.35 -24.03 21.26
C ALA A 257 30.82 -24.94 22.41
N ALA A 258 29.90 -25.63 23.08
CA ALA A 258 30.24 -26.60 24.14
C ALA A 258 31.12 -27.75 23.63
N ARG A 259 30.83 -28.29 22.44
CA ARG A 259 31.65 -29.33 21.80
C ARG A 259 33.03 -28.82 21.40
N PHE A 260 33.13 -27.57 20.97
CA PHE A 260 34.40 -26.95 20.63
C PHE A 260 35.29 -26.82 21.89
N GLU A 261 34.73 -26.33 22.99
CA GLU A 261 35.45 -26.24 24.27
C GLU A 261 35.86 -27.62 24.81
N ASP A 262 34.97 -28.63 24.76
CA ASP A 262 35.33 -30.01 25.14
C ASP A 262 36.47 -30.57 24.27
N ARG A 263 36.44 -30.34 22.95
CA ARG A 263 37.53 -30.74 22.05
C ARG A 263 38.85 -30.03 22.38
N LYS A 264 38.79 -28.73 22.70
CA LYS A 264 39.95 -27.93 23.08
C LYS A 264 40.56 -28.46 24.39
N ASN A 265 39.75 -28.68 25.42
CA ASN A 265 40.18 -29.23 26.70
C ASN A 265 40.83 -30.61 26.54
N ARG A 266 40.19 -31.52 25.78
CA ARG A 266 40.77 -32.84 25.48
C ARG A 266 42.09 -32.75 24.69
N ALA A 267 42.21 -31.79 23.78
CA ALA A 267 43.45 -31.57 23.05
C ALA A 267 44.56 -31.06 23.97
N GLU A 268 44.27 -30.15 24.89
CA GLU A 268 45.21 -29.65 25.90
C GLU A 268 45.65 -30.75 26.88
N GLU A 269 44.72 -31.57 27.38
CA GLU A 269 45.02 -32.73 28.23
C GLU A 269 45.94 -33.73 27.52
N ARG A 270 45.67 -34.04 26.26
CA ARG A 270 46.53 -34.91 25.44
C ARG A 270 47.92 -34.32 25.23
N ARG A 271 48.04 -33.00 25.04
CA ARG A 271 49.34 -32.32 24.92
C ARG A 271 50.14 -32.44 26.22
N LYS A 272 49.51 -32.17 27.37
CA LYS A 272 50.14 -32.31 28.69
C LYS A 272 50.58 -33.75 28.97
N ALA A 273 49.73 -34.74 28.69
CA ALA A 273 50.07 -36.15 28.88
C ALA A 273 51.24 -36.60 27.99
N ASN A 274 51.29 -36.14 26.74
CA ASN A 274 52.41 -36.43 25.83
C ASN A 274 53.71 -35.75 26.28
N GLU A 275 53.63 -34.54 26.82
CA GLU A 275 54.78 -33.82 27.37
C GLU A 275 55.34 -34.52 28.61
N GLN A 276 54.47 -34.96 29.54
CA GLN A 276 54.88 -35.77 30.69
C GLN A 276 55.58 -37.06 30.26
N ARG A 277 54.99 -37.82 29.32
CA ARG A 277 55.63 -39.03 28.77
C ARG A 277 57.00 -38.75 28.15
N ARG A 278 57.16 -37.62 27.46
CA ARG A 278 58.46 -37.19 26.92
C ARG A 278 59.47 -36.89 28.01
N GLN A 279 59.06 -36.19 29.07
CA GLN A 279 59.91 -35.89 30.22
C GLN A 279 60.32 -37.17 30.97
N GLU A 280 59.38 -38.08 31.22
CA GLU A 280 59.65 -39.38 31.85
C GLU A 280 60.63 -40.22 31.02
N HIS A 281 60.39 -40.33 29.71
CA HIS A 281 61.28 -41.03 28.79
C HIS A 281 62.69 -40.40 28.77
N PHE A 282 62.78 -39.08 28.75
CA PHE A 282 64.04 -38.34 28.82
C PHE A 282 64.78 -38.59 30.14
N MET A 283 64.09 -38.56 31.27
CA MET A 283 64.67 -38.84 32.59
C MET A 283 65.15 -40.29 32.72
N ALA A 284 64.37 -41.25 32.22
CA ALA A 284 64.76 -42.66 32.19
C ALA A 284 66.02 -42.87 31.34
N SER A 285 66.10 -42.23 30.18
CA SER A 285 67.29 -42.22 29.32
C SER A 285 68.53 -41.67 30.04
N LEU A 286 68.40 -40.57 30.79
CA LEU A 286 69.51 -40.01 31.58
C LEU A 286 69.98 -40.95 32.69
N GLN A 287 69.07 -41.63 33.38
CA GLN A 287 69.42 -42.61 34.41
C GLN A 287 70.17 -43.80 33.81
N GLN A 288 69.72 -44.32 32.66
CA GLN A 288 70.39 -45.41 31.95
C GLN A 288 71.81 -45.03 31.50
N ALA A 289 71.99 -43.80 31.02
CA ALA A 289 73.30 -43.26 30.65
C ALA A 289 74.25 -43.11 31.85
N ARG A 290 73.73 -42.77 33.05
CA ARG A 290 74.52 -42.69 34.29
C ARG A 290 74.90 -44.07 34.85
N GLY A 291 74.03 -45.08 34.74
CA GLY A 291 74.28 -46.43 35.25
C GLY A 291 75.27 -47.26 34.43
N GLY A 292 75.48 -46.94 33.15
CA GLY A 292 76.34 -47.71 32.24
C GLY A 292 77.85 -47.52 32.40
N ARG A 293 78.34 -46.78 33.41
CA ARG A 293 79.76 -46.42 33.54
C ARG A 293 80.45 -46.89 34.83
N SER A 294 79.86 -47.86 35.55
CA SER A 294 80.41 -48.37 36.83
C SER A 294 81.17 -49.70 36.75
N GLY A 295 81.46 -50.26 35.57
CA GLY A 295 82.20 -51.52 35.44
C GLY A 295 83.19 -51.48 34.29
N GLY A 296 84.47 -51.28 34.59
CA GLY A 296 85.50 -51.41 33.54
C GLY A 296 86.73 -50.52 33.67
N TYR A 297 87.13 -50.10 34.87
CA TYR A 297 88.55 -49.78 35.11
C TYR A 297 89.11 -50.81 36.10
N GLY A 298 89.13 -52.07 35.66
CA GLY A 298 90.06 -53.05 36.21
C GLY A 298 91.44 -52.77 35.63
N MET A 299 92.21 -51.95 36.32
CA MET A 299 93.66 -51.82 36.11
C MET A 299 94.30 -53.15 36.51
N SER A 300 94.67 -53.98 35.54
CA SER A 300 95.64 -55.06 35.73
C SER A 300 97.05 -54.49 35.57
N LEU A 301 97.77 -54.40 36.69
CA LEU A 301 99.23 -54.34 36.76
C LEU A 301 99.80 -55.76 36.77
#